data_AF-A0A945FP76-F1
#
_entry.id   AF-A0A945FP76-F1
#
_cell.length_a   1.000
_cell.length_b   1.000
_cell.length_c   1.000
_cell.angle_alpha   90.00
_cell.angle_beta   90.00
_cell.angle_gamma   90.00
#
_symmetry.space_group_name_H-M   'P 1'
#
loop_
_entity.id
_entity.type
_entity.pdbx_description
1 polymer ?
#
loop_
_entity_poly.entity_id
_entity_poly.type
_entity_poly.pdbx_seq_one_letter_code
_entity_poly.pdbx_strand_id
1 'polypeptide(L)'
;RFSNAGQIVFNDWLEELQTVKIIQEENPLMVEHFGKYRSLMPSLALIFHSIDIADGKPAGAVSENSALLAVKWCTYLEAHARRIYAMGENPEHEAAVRLSEKIRSNKLSNPFTIKMIYDKGWHGLKDKLEVQAACDVLIDENWLVMTRKPIESRGRPPAPEYHINLFIIENV
;
A
#
# COMPACT_ATOMS: atom_id res chain seq x y z
N ARG A 1 -34.57 -5.56 7.00
CA ARG A 1 -35.00 -5.02 5.69
C ARG A 1 -35.02 -3.49 5.79
N PHE A 2 -34.75 -2.78 4.71
CA PHE A 2 -34.85 -1.31 4.70
C PHE A 2 -36.31 -0.85 4.65
N SER A 3 -36.55 0.38 5.13
CA SER A 3 -37.77 1.12 4.79
C SER A 3 -37.78 1.46 3.30
N ASN A 4 -38.93 1.88 2.74
CA ASN A 4 -39.00 2.27 1.34
C ASN A 4 -37.97 3.37 0.99
N ALA A 5 -37.85 4.39 1.85
CA ALA A 5 -36.88 5.46 1.67
C ALA A 5 -35.42 4.97 1.83
N GLY A 6 -35.15 4.12 2.84
CA GLY A 6 -33.82 3.52 3.00
C GLY A 6 -33.42 2.60 1.85
N GLN A 7 -34.38 1.93 1.22
CA GLN A 7 -34.14 1.07 0.07
C GLN A 7 -33.74 1.88 -1.16
N ILE A 8 -34.33 3.07 -1.36
CA ILE A 8 -33.93 4.01 -2.43
C ILE A 8 -32.47 4.41 -2.22
N VAL A 9 -32.10 4.87 -1.01
CA VAL A 9 -30.71 5.24 -0.68
C VAL A 9 -29.73 4.09 -0.96
N PHE A 10 -30.07 2.87 -0.56
CA PHE A 10 -29.22 1.71 -0.83
C PHE A 10 -29.08 1.42 -2.32
N ASN A 11 -30.17 1.47 -3.09
CA ASN A 11 -30.16 1.19 -4.52
C ASN A 11 -29.33 2.23 -5.28
N ASP A 12 -29.57 3.52 -5.02
CA ASP A 12 -28.86 4.62 -5.68
C ASP A 12 -27.35 4.53 -5.41
N TRP A 13 -26.98 4.31 -4.14
CA TRP A 13 -25.58 4.14 -3.75
C TRP A 13 -24.94 2.88 -4.36
N LEU A 14 -25.68 1.77 -4.40
CA LEU A 14 -25.18 0.51 -4.98
C LEU A 14 -24.97 0.65 -6.49
N GLU A 15 -25.88 1.34 -7.18
CA GLU A 15 -25.75 1.63 -8.61
C GLU A 15 -24.49 2.47 -8.88
N GLU A 16 -24.26 3.55 -8.12
CA GLU A 16 -23.05 4.37 -8.23
C GLU A 16 -21.78 3.54 -7.98
N LEU A 17 -21.78 2.72 -6.91
CA LEU A 17 -20.64 1.85 -6.59
C LEU A 17 -20.29 0.92 -7.76
N GLN A 18 -21.31 0.29 -8.35
CA GLN A 18 -21.13 -0.77 -9.34
C GLN A 18 -20.86 -0.24 -10.75
N THR A 19 -21.52 0.85 -11.14
CA THR A 19 -21.49 1.36 -12.51
C THR A 19 -20.49 2.49 -12.70
N VAL A 20 -20.07 3.15 -11.62
CA VAL A 20 -19.11 4.26 -11.67
C VAL A 20 -17.84 3.89 -10.93
N LYS A 21 -17.89 3.75 -9.60
CA LYS A 21 -16.67 3.62 -8.77
C LYS A 21 -15.84 2.40 -9.13
N ILE A 22 -16.46 1.22 -9.22
CA ILE A 22 -15.73 -0.03 -9.54
C ILE A 22 -15.20 -0.01 -10.98
N ILE A 23 -15.95 0.55 -11.93
CA ILE A 23 -15.58 0.55 -13.36
C ILE A 23 -14.44 1.54 -13.64
N GLN A 24 -14.44 2.69 -12.96
CA GLN A 24 -13.45 3.76 -13.18
C GLN A 24 -12.21 3.63 -12.29
N GLU A 25 -12.17 2.68 -11.35
CA GLU A 25 -11.03 2.49 -10.46
C GLU A 25 -9.88 1.79 -11.19
N GLU A 26 -8.71 2.44 -11.18
CA GLU A 26 -7.50 1.93 -11.83
C GLU A 26 -6.71 0.97 -10.91
N ASN A 27 -6.80 1.14 -9.58
CA ASN A 27 -6.05 0.32 -8.64
C ASN A 27 -6.77 -1.02 -8.38
N PRO A 28 -6.18 -2.19 -8.76
CA PRO A 28 -6.83 -3.48 -8.59
C PRO A 28 -7.15 -3.84 -7.13
N LEU A 29 -6.31 -3.40 -6.17
CA LEU A 29 -6.56 -3.60 -4.75
C LEU A 29 -7.78 -2.79 -4.29
N MET A 30 -7.95 -1.58 -4.82
CA MET A 30 -9.15 -0.77 -4.55
C MET A 30 -10.41 -1.37 -5.19
N VAL A 31 -10.31 -1.96 -6.39
CA VAL A 31 -11.42 -2.70 -7.01
C VAL A 31 -11.89 -3.84 -6.13
N GLU A 32 -10.96 -4.66 -5.62
CA GLU A 32 -11.29 -5.74 -4.67
C GLU A 32 -11.87 -5.18 -3.37
N HIS A 33 -11.30 -4.09 -2.87
CA HIS A 33 -11.76 -3.42 -1.65
C HIS A 33 -13.22 -2.95 -1.78
N PHE A 34 -13.59 -2.33 -2.91
CA PHE A 34 -14.98 -1.94 -3.20
C PHE A 34 -15.91 -3.14 -3.34
N GLY A 35 -15.41 -4.31 -3.75
CA GLY A 35 -16.18 -5.56 -3.74
C GLY A 35 -16.80 -5.86 -2.37
N LYS A 36 -16.10 -5.52 -1.29
CA LYS A 36 -16.53 -5.71 0.11
C LYS A 36 -17.61 -4.71 0.53
N TYR A 37 -17.77 -3.59 -0.19
CA TYR A 37 -18.68 -2.53 0.22
C TYR A 37 -20.15 -2.92 0.03
N ARG A 38 -20.43 -3.84 -0.91
CA ARG A 38 -21.76 -4.40 -1.18
C ARG A 38 -22.42 -4.99 0.07
N SER A 39 -21.65 -5.61 0.96
CA SER A 39 -22.14 -6.12 2.24
C SER A 39 -21.92 -5.15 3.39
N LEU A 40 -20.81 -4.38 3.37
CA LEU A 40 -20.47 -3.45 4.44
C LEU A 40 -21.54 -2.37 4.65
N MET A 41 -21.97 -1.70 3.58
CA MET A 41 -22.93 -0.59 3.67
C MET A 41 -24.23 -1.01 4.37
N PRO A 42 -24.94 -2.08 3.94
CA PRO A 42 -26.17 -2.49 4.61
C PRO A 42 -25.94 -3.01 6.04
N SER A 43 -24.78 -3.61 6.32
CA SER A 43 -24.40 -3.99 7.68
C SER A 43 -24.23 -2.78 8.60
N LEU A 44 -23.55 -1.73 8.14
CA LEU A 44 -23.41 -0.47 8.88
C LEU A 44 -24.77 0.19 9.12
N ALA A 45 -25.62 0.23 8.09
CA ALA A 45 -26.96 0.81 8.21
C ALA A 45 -27.80 0.09 9.27
N LEU A 46 -27.71 -1.25 9.33
CA LEU A 46 -28.37 -2.04 10.36
C LEU A 46 -27.83 -1.75 11.77
N ILE A 47 -26.50 -1.64 11.92
CA ILE A 47 -25.87 -1.30 13.20
C ILE A 47 -26.36 0.06 13.68
N PHE A 48 -26.33 1.09 12.83
CA PHE A 48 -26.80 2.42 13.19
C PHE A 48 -28.28 2.44 13.53
N HIS A 49 -29.10 1.69 12.82
CA HIS A 49 -30.52 1.55 13.15
C HIS A 49 -30.72 0.85 14.50
N SER A 50 -29.89 -0.14 14.84
CA SER A 50 -29.95 -0.83 16.12
C SER A 50 -29.60 0.08 17.29
N ILE A 51 -28.61 0.96 17.10
CA ILE A 51 -28.26 2.01 18.07
C ILE A 51 -29.44 2.98 18.24
N ASP A 52 -30.02 3.43 17.13
CA ASP A 52 -31.20 4.30 17.13
C ASP A 52 -32.38 3.71 17.92
N ILE A 53 -32.64 2.40 17.79
CA ILE A 53 -33.66 1.69 18.57
C ILE A 53 -33.31 1.68 20.06
N ALA A 54 -32.04 1.41 20.40
CA ALA A 54 -31.58 1.42 21.79
C ALA A 54 -31.73 2.80 22.45
N ASP A 55 -31.60 3.87 21.66
CA ASP A 55 -31.83 5.27 22.06
C ASP A 55 -33.32 5.67 22.10
N GLY A 56 -34.24 4.71 21.91
CA GLY A 56 -35.68 4.91 22.06
C GLY A 56 -36.41 5.30 20.77
N LYS A 57 -35.77 5.24 19.60
CA LYS A 57 -36.48 5.41 18.32
C LYS A 57 -37.30 4.15 17.98
N PRO A 58 -38.33 4.27 17.13
CA PRO A 58 -39.19 3.14 16.78
C PRO A 58 -38.41 1.97 16.14
N ALA A 59 -38.73 0.76 16.60
CA ALA A 59 -38.27 -0.47 15.97
C ALA A 59 -38.93 -0.70 14.60
N GLY A 60 -38.29 -1.49 13.74
CA GLY A 60 -38.87 -1.93 12.48
C GLY A 60 -37.86 -2.02 11.34
N ALA A 61 -38.23 -1.46 10.19
CA ALA A 61 -37.38 -1.45 9.01
C ALA A 61 -36.25 -0.41 9.16
N VAL A 62 -35.06 -0.73 8.62
CA VAL A 62 -33.87 0.13 8.70
C VAL A 62 -34.19 1.50 8.08
N SER A 63 -34.01 2.55 8.88
CA SER A 63 -34.40 3.90 8.51
C SER A 63 -33.55 4.49 7.39
N GLU A 64 -34.10 5.48 6.69
CA GLU A 64 -33.36 6.27 5.69
C GLU A 64 -32.14 6.95 6.30
N ASN A 65 -32.28 7.54 7.49
CA ASN A 65 -31.17 8.20 8.19
C ASN A 65 -30.01 7.25 8.48
N SER A 66 -30.32 6.01 8.90
CA SER A 66 -29.31 4.99 9.15
C SER A 66 -28.61 4.57 7.85
N ALA A 67 -29.33 4.49 6.73
CA ALA A 67 -28.77 4.21 5.41
C ALA A 67 -27.85 5.36 4.92
N LEU A 68 -28.30 6.62 5.02
CA LEU A 68 -27.50 7.80 4.66
C LEU A 68 -26.22 7.90 5.51
N LEU A 69 -26.31 7.58 6.80
CA LEU A 69 -25.14 7.53 7.67
C LEU A 69 -24.16 6.43 7.23
N ALA A 70 -24.66 5.26 6.83
CA ALA A 70 -23.82 4.20 6.27
C ALA A 70 -23.10 4.61 4.99
N VAL A 71 -23.77 5.31 4.07
CA VAL A 71 -23.13 5.88 2.87
C VAL A 71 -21.95 6.79 3.26
N LYS A 72 -22.17 7.72 4.21
CA LYS A 72 -21.12 8.63 4.69
C LYS A 72 -19.92 7.89 5.28
N TRP A 73 -20.17 6.82 6.03
CA TRP A 73 -19.11 5.96 6.55
C TRP A 73 -18.36 5.23 5.45
N CYS A 74 -19.03 4.71 4.44
CA CYS A 74 -18.38 4.10 3.27
C CYS A 74 -17.45 5.10 2.56
N THR A 75 -17.88 6.35 2.36
CA THR A 75 -17.02 7.41 1.78
C THR A 75 -15.77 7.67 2.62
N TYR A 76 -15.93 7.73 3.96
CA TYR A 76 -14.79 7.91 4.86
C TYR A 76 -13.81 6.72 4.81
N LEU A 77 -14.34 5.50 4.83
CA LEU A 77 -13.55 4.27 4.79
C LEU A 77 -12.84 4.09 3.44
N GLU A 78 -13.42 4.54 2.34
CA GLU A 78 -12.77 4.57 1.04
C GLU A 78 -11.51 5.44 1.10
N ALA A 79 -11.63 6.67 1.61
CA ALA A 79 -10.49 7.57 1.76
C ALA A 79 -9.41 6.98 2.67
N HIS A 80 -9.80 6.23 3.70
CA HIS A 80 -8.86 5.50 4.55
C HIS A 80 -8.15 4.38 3.79
N ALA A 81 -8.90 3.53 3.07
CA ALA A 81 -8.35 2.44 2.27
C ALA A 81 -7.36 2.93 1.22
N ARG A 82 -7.69 4.02 0.51
CA ARG A 82 -6.78 4.65 -0.46
C ARG A 82 -5.46 5.08 0.18
N ARG A 83 -5.49 5.63 1.40
CA ARG A 83 -4.25 5.97 2.13
C ARG A 83 -3.42 4.73 2.46
N ILE A 84 -4.06 3.65 2.89
CA ILE A 84 -3.36 2.39 3.22
C ILE A 84 -2.75 1.74 1.98
N TYR A 85 -3.49 1.68 0.87
CA TYR A 85 -2.97 1.11 -0.36
C TYR A 85 -1.87 1.97 -1.00
N ALA A 86 -1.98 3.30 -0.94
CA ALA A 86 -0.90 4.20 -1.34
C ALA A 86 0.36 4.03 -0.48
N MET A 87 0.23 3.62 0.80
CA MET A 87 1.36 3.31 1.66
C MET A 87 2.01 1.95 1.35
N GLY A 88 1.25 0.98 0.82
CA GLY A 88 1.79 -0.28 0.30
C GLY A 88 2.51 -0.14 -1.05
N GLU A 89 2.25 0.95 -1.77
CA GLU A 89 2.93 1.35 -3.01
C GLU A 89 4.20 2.16 -2.71
N ASN A 90 5.14 1.63 -1.92
CA ASN A 90 6.51 2.17 -1.87
C ASN A 90 7.49 1.22 -2.57
N PRO A 91 7.64 1.32 -3.91
CA PRO A 91 8.51 0.46 -4.71
C PRO A 91 9.94 0.40 -4.19
N GLU A 92 10.43 1.50 -3.61
CA GLU A 92 11.78 1.62 -3.05
C GLU A 92 11.96 0.71 -1.84
N HIS A 93 10.94 0.62 -0.97
CA HIS A 93 10.95 -0.23 0.20
C HIS A 93 10.80 -1.71 -0.16
N GLU A 94 9.95 -2.05 -1.14
CA GLU A 94 9.90 -3.42 -1.68
C GLU A 94 11.23 -3.83 -2.32
N ALA A 95 11.85 -2.94 -3.09
CA ALA A 95 13.14 -3.17 -3.71
C ALA A 95 14.24 -3.34 -2.65
N ALA A 96 14.21 -2.57 -1.56
CA ALA A 96 15.10 -2.74 -0.41
C ALA A 96 14.91 -4.08 0.30
N VAL A 97 13.67 -4.52 0.53
CA VAL A 97 13.37 -5.85 1.09
C VAL A 97 13.95 -6.93 0.18
N ARG A 98 13.69 -6.89 -1.13
CA ARG A 98 14.25 -7.85 -2.09
C ARG A 98 15.78 -7.83 -2.11
N LEU A 99 16.40 -6.66 -2.05
CA LEU A 99 17.86 -6.53 -2.00
C LEU A 99 18.44 -7.13 -0.71
N SER A 100 17.78 -6.93 0.43
CA SER A 100 18.20 -7.51 1.71
C SER A 100 18.17 -9.04 1.70
N GLU A 101 17.17 -9.67 1.05
CA GLU A 101 17.13 -11.12 0.86
C GLU A 101 18.30 -11.64 0.02
N LYS A 102 18.73 -10.89 -1.02
CA LYS A 102 19.90 -11.25 -1.84
C LYS A 102 21.21 -11.13 -1.07
N ILE A 103 21.29 -10.15 -0.18
CA ILE A 103 22.41 -9.98 0.75
C ILE A 103 22.46 -11.16 1.72
N ARG A 104 21.35 -11.50 2.40
CA ARG A 104 21.29 -12.63 3.36
C ARG A 104 21.58 -13.98 2.71
N SER A 105 21.19 -14.17 1.45
CA SER A 105 21.45 -15.41 0.70
C SER A 105 22.87 -15.48 0.08
N ASN A 106 23.77 -14.56 0.45
CA ASN A 106 25.14 -14.47 -0.07
C ASN A 106 25.20 -14.45 -1.61
N LYS A 107 24.19 -13.86 -2.26
CA LYS A 107 24.11 -13.74 -3.73
C LYS A 107 24.78 -12.48 -4.26
N LEU A 108 25.32 -11.64 -3.38
CA LEU A 108 25.97 -10.38 -3.71
C LEU A 108 27.37 -10.34 -3.08
N SER A 109 28.35 -9.79 -3.81
CA SER A 109 29.71 -9.60 -3.29
C SER A 109 29.76 -8.45 -2.28
N ASN A 110 30.75 -8.44 -1.40
CA ASN A 110 31.03 -7.33 -0.49
C ASN A 110 32.48 -6.84 -0.74
N PRO A 111 32.71 -5.62 -1.25
CA PRO A 111 31.72 -4.63 -1.68
C PRO A 111 31.01 -4.98 -3.01
N PHE A 112 29.96 -4.24 -3.33
CA PHE A 112 29.30 -4.26 -4.64
C PHE A 112 29.05 -2.84 -5.17
N THR A 113 28.65 -2.74 -6.44
CA THR A 113 28.17 -1.50 -7.05
C THR A 113 26.73 -1.68 -7.54
N ILE A 114 25.99 -0.57 -7.71
CA ILE A 114 24.62 -0.60 -8.27
C ILE A 114 24.56 -1.36 -9.60
N LYS A 115 25.59 -1.20 -10.44
CA LYS A 115 25.70 -1.91 -11.72
C LYS A 115 25.67 -3.42 -11.58
N MET A 116 26.32 -3.95 -10.55
CA MET A 116 26.35 -5.39 -10.31
C MET A 116 24.98 -5.95 -9.90
N ILE A 117 24.05 -5.12 -9.45
CA ILE A 117 22.69 -5.54 -9.10
C ILE A 117 21.81 -5.49 -10.33
N TYR A 118 21.73 -4.34 -11.03
CA TYR A 118 20.84 -4.24 -12.19
C TYR A 118 21.31 -5.12 -13.38
N ASP A 119 22.61 -5.36 -13.53
CA ASP A 119 23.13 -6.30 -14.55
C ASP A 119 22.69 -7.75 -14.29
N LYS A 120 22.35 -8.11 -13.04
CA LYS A 120 21.80 -9.42 -12.70
C LYS A 120 20.31 -9.56 -13.05
N GLY A 121 19.63 -8.45 -13.35
CA GLY A 121 18.24 -8.44 -13.81
C GLY A 121 17.24 -9.02 -12.81
N TRP A 122 17.53 -8.94 -11.51
CA TRP A 122 16.63 -9.47 -10.48
C TRP A 122 15.28 -8.74 -10.49
N HIS A 123 14.21 -9.48 -10.19
CA HIS A 123 12.86 -8.91 -10.15
C HIS A 123 12.79 -7.74 -9.16
N GLY A 124 12.34 -6.57 -9.61
CA GLY A 124 12.25 -5.35 -8.80
C GLY A 124 13.59 -4.73 -8.41
N LEU A 125 14.64 -5.02 -9.18
CA LEU A 125 16.00 -4.46 -9.07
C LEU A 125 16.65 -4.38 -10.47
N LYS A 126 15.91 -3.87 -11.47
CA LYS A 126 16.30 -3.97 -12.89
C LYS A 126 16.84 -2.69 -13.47
N ASP A 127 16.50 -1.57 -12.87
CA ASP A 127 16.97 -0.27 -13.33
C ASP A 127 17.83 0.41 -12.26
N LYS A 128 18.62 1.38 -12.72
CA LYS A 128 19.58 2.07 -11.87
C LYS A 128 18.90 2.87 -10.76
N LEU A 129 17.74 3.49 -11.03
CA LEU A 129 17.05 4.35 -10.06
C LEU A 129 16.41 3.51 -8.96
N GLU A 130 15.76 2.41 -9.32
CA GLU A 130 15.16 1.44 -8.41
C GLU A 130 16.20 0.83 -7.48
N VAL A 131 17.34 0.40 -8.04
CA VAL A 131 18.44 -0.15 -7.24
C VAL A 131 19.08 0.91 -6.34
N GLN A 132 19.22 2.15 -6.83
CA GLN A 132 19.73 3.25 -6.01
C GLN A 132 18.80 3.51 -4.82
N ALA A 133 17.50 3.62 -5.05
CA ALA A 133 16.52 3.85 -3.99
C ALA A 133 16.50 2.71 -2.96
N ALA A 134 16.59 1.45 -3.42
CA ALA A 134 16.72 0.30 -2.53
C ALA A 134 18.00 0.37 -1.67
N CYS A 135 19.13 0.75 -2.27
CA CYS A 135 20.38 0.94 -1.54
C CYS A 135 20.29 2.09 -0.53
N ASP A 136 19.62 3.20 -0.87
CA ASP A 136 19.47 4.36 0.01
C ASP A 136 18.64 4.00 1.25
N VAL A 137 17.51 3.28 1.06
CA VAL A 137 16.73 2.71 2.18
C VAL A 137 17.58 1.81 3.07
N LEU A 138 18.42 0.93 2.49
CA LEU A 138 19.28 0.04 3.28
C LEU A 138 20.46 0.76 3.95
N ILE A 139 20.88 1.92 3.46
CA ILE A 139 21.84 2.80 4.15
C ILE A 139 21.16 3.43 5.37
N ASP A 140 19.94 3.95 5.21
CA ASP A 140 19.17 4.56 6.30
C ASP A 140 18.91 3.55 7.43
N GLU A 141 18.70 2.28 7.09
CA GLU A 141 18.54 1.17 8.03
C GLU A 141 19.89 0.60 8.56
N ASN A 142 21.03 1.20 8.20
CA ASN A 142 22.40 0.79 8.56
C ASN A 142 22.87 -0.59 8.05
N TRP A 143 22.16 -1.20 7.09
CA TRP A 143 22.58 -2.45 6.44
C TRP A 143 23.74 -2.24 5.48
N LEU A 144 23.85 -1.06 4.87
CA LEU A 144 24.87 -0.72 3.89
C LEU A 144 25.65 0.54 4.28
N VAL A 145 26.91 0.60 3.84
CA VAL A 145 27.74 1.81 3.91
C VAL A 145 28.25 2.14 2.51
N MET A 146 28.00 3.36 2.04
CA MET A 146 28.48 3.84 0.73
C MET A 146 29.86 4.49 0.88
N THR A 147 30.82 4.06 0.06
CA THR A 147 32.14 4.69 -0.04
C THR A 147 32.38 5.22 -1.46
N ARG A 148 33.07 6.35 -1.56
CA ARG A 148 33.53 6.92 -2.84
C ARG A 148 35.05 7.00 -2.83
N LYS A 149 35.70 6.37 -3.80
CA LYS A 149 37.15 6.45 -3.95
C LYS A 149 37.56 7.88 -4.37
N PRO A 150 38.70 8.39 -3.87
CA PRO A 150 39.23 9.69 -4.29
C PRO A 150 39.50 9.72 -5.80
N ILE A 151 39.42 10.90 -6.41
CA ILE A 151 39.76 11.10 -7.82
C ILE A 151 41.28 11.20 -7.92
N GLU A 152 41.95 10.13 -8.35
CA GLU A 152 43.42 10.08 -8.35
C GLU A 152 44.08 10.70 -9.60
N SER A 153 43.35 10.98 -10.69
CA SER A 153 43.83 11.82 -11.81
C SER A 153 42.70 12.13 -12.81
N ARG A 154 42.98 12.95 -13.83
CA ARG A 154 42.05 13.36 -14.91
C ARG A 154 41.31 12.15 -15.51
N GLY A 155 40.01 12.03 -15.21
CA GLY A 155 39.13 10.97 -15.70
C GLY A 155 37.72 11.03 -15.09
N ARG A 156 36.83 10.13 -15.51
CA ARG A 156 35.48 9.98 -14.93
C ARG A 156 35.62 9.46 -13.49
N PRO A 157 34.90 10.03 -12.51
CA PRO A 157 34.93 9.53 -11.14
C PRO A 157 34.56 8.04 -11.06
N PRO A 158 35.23 7.25 -10.21
CA PRO A 158 34.88 5.86 -9.99
C PRO A 158 33.43 5.74 -9.46
N ALA A 159 32.76 4.65 -9.83
CA ALA A 159 31.43 4.39 -9.31
C ALA A 159 31.47 4.20 -7.78
N PRO A 160 30.43 4.62 -7.05
CA PRO A 160 30.33 4.34 -5.63
C PRO A 160 30.31 2.83 -5.34
N GLU A 161 30.96 2.45 -4.24
CA GLU A 161 30.96 1.09 -3.70
C GLU A 161 30.07 1.05 -2.46
N TYR A 162 29.35 -0.06 -2.29
CA TYR A 162 28.46 -0.33 -1.17
C TYR A 162 29.02 -1.52 -0.39
N HIS A 163 29.21 -1.31 0.91
CA HIS A 163 29.71 -2.31 1.84
C HIS A 163 28.59 -2.82 2.72
N ILE A 164 28.48 -4.14 2.84
CA ILE A 164 27.48 -4.78 3.69
C ILE A 164 27.96 -4.74 5.15
N ASN A 165 27.10 -4.26 6.05
CA ASN A 165 27.35 -4.25 7.49
C ASN A 165 27.11 -5.66 8.08
N LEU A 166 28.19 -6.41 8.29
CA LEU A 166 28.13 -7.81 8.73
C LEU A 166 27.61 -7.97 10.18
N PHE A 167 27.75 -6.96 11.03
CA PHE A 167 27.29 -7.01 12.43
C PHE A 167 25.76 -7.14 12.55
N ILE A 168 25.00 -6.65 11.57
CA ILE A 168 23.54 -6.70 11.57
C ILE A 168 23.04 -8.05 11.05
N ILE A 169 23.75 -8.66 10.10
CA ILE A 169 23.33 -9.91 9.44
C ILE A 169 23.49 -11.13 10.37
N GLU A 170 24.44 -11.10 11.30
CA GLU A 170 24.67 -12.20 12.25
C GLU A 170 23.66 -12.21 13.41
N ASN A 171 22.91 -11.12 13.63
CA ASN A 171 22.02 -10.93 14.79
C ASN A 171 20.51 -10.90 14.45
N VAL A 172 20.11 -11.32 13.24
CA VAL A 172 18.71 -11.38 12.74
C VAL A 172 18.42 -12.68 12.00
#